data_AF-A0A927QT23-F1
#
_entry.id   AF-A0A927QT23-F1
#
_cell.length_a   1.000
_cell.length_b   1.000
_cell.length_c   1.000
_cell.angle_alpha   90.00
_cell.angle_beta   90.00
_cell.angle_gamma   90.00
#
_symmetry.space_group_name_H-M   'P 1'
#
loop_
_entity.id
_entity.type
_entity.pdbx_description
1 polymer ?
#
loop_
_entity_poly.entity_id
_entity_poly.type
_entity_poly.pdbx_seq_one_letter_code
_entity_poly.pdbx_strand_id
1 'polypeptide(L)' 'MTIQDVRRIHELNDVNTSDWTEEELHYHQRVMSDLSPWLNAQGTAMLSQIIKEIQKRD' A
#
# COMPACT_ATOMS: atom_id res chain seq x y z
N MET A 1 2.55 14.64 12.11
CA MET A 1 2.86 14.35 10.69
C MET A 1 1.54 14.46 9.94
N THR A 2 1.40 15.47 9.09
CA THR A 2 0.18 15.68 8.29
C THR A 2 0.21 14.74 7.08
N ILE A 3 -0.91 14.13 6.74
CA ILE A 3 -1.16 13.14 5.65
C ILE A 3 -0.76 13.67 4.23
N GLN A 4 -0.11 14.83 4.12
CA GLN A 4 0.14 15.52 2.87
C GLN A 4 1.33 15.01 2.05
N ASP A 5 2.16 14.09 2.56
CA ASP A 5 3.37 13.62 1.85
C ASP A 5 3.36 12.13 1.46
N VAL A 6 2.23 11.43 1.68
CA VAL A 6 2.08 10.04 1.22
C VAL A 6 1.67 10.05 -0.25
N ARG A 7 2.51 9.49 -1.13
CA ARG A 7 2.19 9.32 -2.56
C ARG A 7 0.88 8.54 -2.71
N ARG A 8 0.02 8.98 -3.62
CA ARG A 8 -1.26 8.32 -3.88
C ARG A 8 -1.02 6.98 -4.57
N ILE A 9 -1.97 6.05 -4.41
CA ILE A 9 -1.84 4.70 -4.96
C ILE A 9 -1.58 4.68 -6.47
N HIS A 10 -2.17 5.62 -7.23
CA HIS A 10 -1.97 5.70 -8.68
C HIS A 10 -0.56 6.16 -9.08
N GLU A 11 0.13 6.91 -8.22
CA GLU A 11 1.52 7.36 -8.42
C GLU A 11 2.51 6.21 -8.12
N LEU A 12 2.05 5.21 -7.39
CA LEU A 12 2.85 4.07 -6.94
C LEU A 12 2.66 2.82 -7.81
N ASN A 13 1.70 2.81 -8.74
CA ASN A 13 1.37 1.64 -9.55
C ASN A 13 2.55 1.07 -10.35
N ASP A 14 3.47 1.94 -10.79
CA ASP A 14 4.67 1.57 -11.56
C ASP A 14 5.94 1.56 -10.70
N VAL A 15 5.81 1.77 -9.39
CA VAL A 15 6.93 1.79 -8.44
C VAL A 15 6.98 0.45 -7.71
N ASN A 16 8.17 -0.17 -7.66
CA ASN A 16 8.32 -1.41 -6.92
C ASN A 16 7.97 -1.18 -5.44
N THR A 17 7.18 -2.07 -4.84
CA THR A 17 6.77 -1.98 -3.43
C THR A 17 7.98 -1.90 -2.48
N SER A 18 9.14 -2.44 -2.87
CA SER A 18 10.40 -2.29 -2.10
C SER A 18 10.88 -0.85 -1.99
N ASP A 19 10.46 0.04 -2.90
CA ASP A 19 10.89 1.44 -2.96
C ASP A 19 9.85 2.37 -2.29
N TRP A 20 8.82 1.80 -1.67
CA TRP A 20 7.84 2.54 -0.89
C TRP A 20 8.40 2.83 0.50
N THR A 21 8.05 3.99 1.04
CA THR A 21 8.38 4.33 2.43
C THR A 21 7.54 3.49 3.39
N GLU A 22 8.00 3.37 4.62
CA GLU A 22 7.23 2.69 5.68
C GLU A 22 5.88 3.36 5.94
N GLU A 23 5.83 4.69 5.89
CA GLU A 23 4.58 5.45 6.02
C GLU A 23 3.59 5.15 4.89
N GLU A 24 4.07 5.06 3.64
CA GLU A 24 3.24 4.70 2.49
C GLU A 24 2.69 3.28 2.62
N LEU A 25 3.52 2.32 3.02
CA LEU A 25 3.11 0.94 3.22
C LEU A 25 1.99 0.85 4.26
N HIS A 26 2.16 1.44 5.44
CA HIS A 26 1.14 1.37 6.49
C HIS A 26 -0.11 2.18 6.18
N TYR A 27 0.02 3.34 5.53
CA TYR A 27 -1.13 4.14 5.10
C TYR A 27 -1.99 3.35 4.11
N HIS A 28 -1.38 2.83 3.03
CA HIS A 28 -2.12 2.12 2.00
C HIS A 28 -2.60 0.75 2.47
N GLN A 29 -1.84 0.04 3.31
CA GLN A 29 -2.31 -1.18 3.97
C GLN A 29 -3.63 -0.92 4.71
N ARG A 30 -3.68 0.14 5.52
CA ARG A 30 -4.87 0.50 6.30
C ARG A 30 -6.05 0.83 5.39
N VAL A 31 -5.87 1.79 4.49
CA VAL A 31 -6.94 2.24 3.58
C VAL A 31 -7.48 1.09 2.74
N MET A 32 -6.61 0.24 2.20
CA MET A 32 -7.03 -0.88 1.36
C MET A 32 -7.65 -2.03 2.17
N SER A 33 -7.22 -2.26 3.42
CA SER A 33 -7.84 -3.26 4.29
C SER A 33 -9.27 -2.87 4.64
N ASP A 34 -9.50 -1.59 4.96
CA ASP A 34 -10.84 -1.03 5.21
C ASP A 34 -11.75 -1.18 3.97
N LEU A 35 -11.16 -1.15 2.77
CA LEU A 35 -11.87 -1.30 1.50
C LEU A 35 -11.91 -2.74 0.96
N SER A 36 -11.34 -3.72 1.67
CA SER A 36 -11.13 -5.08 1.15
C SER A 36 -12.38 -5.78 0.57
N PRO A 37 -13.63 -5.58 1.05
CA PRO A 37 -14.81 -6.17 0.43
C PRO A 37 -15.13 -5.64 -0.97
N TRP A 38 -14.61 -4.47 -1.33
CA TRP A 38 -14.89 -3.78 -2.61
C TRP A 38 -13.69 -3.75 -3.55
N LEU A 39 -12.53 -4.29 -3.14
CA LEU A 39 -11.37 -4.38 -4.01
C LEU A 39 -11.63 -5.38 -5.14
N ASN A 40 -11.23 -5.00 -6.34
CA ASN A 40 -11.11 -5.94 -7.45
C ASN A 40 -9.82 -6.78 -7.32
N ALA A 41 -9.61 -7.71 -8.24
CA ALA A 41 -8.42 -8.58 -8.22
C ALA A 41 -7.09 -7.82 -8.19
N GLN A 42 -7.00 -6.66 -8.86
CA GLN A 42 -5.80 -5.82 -8.85
C GLN A 42 -5.57 -5.20 -7.46
N GLY A 43 -6.62 -4.65 -6.85
CA GLY A 43 -6.57 -4.10 -5.49
C GLY A 43 -6.19 -5.17 -4.46
N THR A 44 -6.77 -6.36 -4.54
CA THR A 44 -6.41 -7.48 -3.66
C THR A 44 -4.95 -7.93 -3.83
N ALA A 45 -4.46 -7.97 -5.07
CA ALA A 45 -3.06 -8.31 -5.34
C ALA A 45 -2.09 -7.25 -4.78
N MET A 46 -2.40 -5.97 -4.97
CA MET A 46 -1.61 -4.86 -4.43
C MET A 46 -1.59 -4.88 -2.89
N LEU A 47 -2.75 -5.06 -2.23
CA LEU A 47 -2.80 -5.21 -0.77
C LEU A 47 -1.94 -6.39 -0.29
N SER A 48 -1.97 -7.52 -1.00
CA SER A 48 -1.13 -8.68 -0.69
C SER A 48 0.37 -8.39 -0.84
N GLN A 49 0.77 -7.58 -1.82
CA GLN A 49 2.16 -7.15 -1.99
C GLN A 49 2.61 -6.22 -0.87
N ILE A 50 1.79 -5.24 -0.49
CA ILE A 50 2.06 -4.33 0.62
C ILE A 50 2.27 -5.11 1.92
N ILE A 51 1.37 -6.04 2.26
CA ILE A 51 1.49 -6.86 3.48
C ILE A 51 2.79 -7.67 3.49
N LYS A 52 3.15 -8.28 2.35
CA LYS A 52 4.40 -9.05 2.24
C LYS A 52 5.64 -8.18 2.42
N GLU A 53 5.64 -6.97 1.89
CA GLU A 53 6.78 -6.07 2.02
C GLU A 53 6.93 -5.57 3.47
N ILE A 54 5.83 -5.25 4.17
CA ILE A 54 5.86 -4.94 5.60
C ILE A 54 6.48 -6.10 6.39
N GLN A 55 5.97 -7.32 6.19
CA GLN A 55 6.48 -8.53 6.87
C GLN A 55 7.95 -8.85 6.57
N LYS A 56 8.47 -8.38 5.43
CA LYS A 56 9.87 -8.58 5.05
C LYS A 56 10.81 -7.57 5.74
N ARG A 57 10.29 -6.42 6.16
CA ARG A 57 11.05 -5.34 6.82
C ARG A 57 11.10 -5.50 8.34
N ASP A 58 10.14 -6.23 8.91
CA ASP A 58 10.11 -6.68 10.31
C ASP A 58 11.18 -7.76 10.60
#